data_AF-A0A4Y9TB84-F1
#
_entry.id   AF-A0A4Y9TB84-F1
#
_cell.length_a   1.000
_cell.length_b   1.000
_cell.length_c   1.000
_cell.angle_alpha   90.00
_cell.angle_beta   90.00
_cell.angle_gamma   90.00
#
_symmetry.space_group_name_H-M   'P 1'
#
loop_
_entity.id
_entity.type
_entity.pdbx_description
1 polymer ?
#
loop_
_entity_poly.entity_id
_entity_poly.type
_entity_poly.pdbx_seq_one_letter_code
_entity_poly.pdbx_strand_id
1 'polypeptide(L)' 'YLFSQTGNIVVNDIQARFVFRDGKICEHHDSFNLWKWSRQALGFKGLLLGWTPLVSNAVRAQALKGLKAFQASR' A
#
# COMPACT_ATOMS: atom_id res chain seq x y z
N TYR A 1 0.34 6.58 -10.73
CA TYR A 1 0.81 7.64 -9.82
C TYR A 1 2.32 7.56 -9.65
N LEU A 2 2.97 8.67 -9.29
CA LEU A 2 4.40 8.71 -9.01
C LEU A 2 4.66 8.17 -7.61
N PHE A 3 5.46 7.10 -7.49
CA PHE A 3 5.86 6.56 -6.20
C PHE A 3 7.09 7.31 -5.69
N SER A 4 6.87 8.27 -4.80
CA SER A 4 7.87 9.25 -4.36
C SER A 4 9.14 8.64 -3.76
N GLN A 5 9.08 7.44 -3.18
CA GLN A 5 10.26 6.79 -2.58
C GLN A 5 11.29 6.34 -3.62
N THR A 6 10.87 6.03 -4.84
CA THR A 6 11.77 5.51 -5.90
C THR A 6 11.70 6.30 -7.20
N GLY A 7 10.72 7.20 -7.35
CA GLY A 7 10.47 7.93 -8.59
C GLY A 7 9.77 7.11 -9.67
N ASN A 8 9.41 5.86 -9.40
CA ASN A 8 8.76 4.99 -10.39
C ASN A 8 7.29 5.36 -10.60
N ILE A 9 6.81 5.24 -11.84
CA ILE A 9 5.38 5.34 -12.14
C ILE A 9 4.72 3.99 -11.87
N VAL A 10 3.68 4.01 -11.05
CA VAL A 10 2.90 2.82 -10.65
C VAL A 10 1.47 2.97 -11.17
N VAL A 11 0.97 1.96 -11.88
CA VAL A 11 -0.45 1.84 -12.20
C VAL A 11 -1.20 1.42 -10.94
N ASN A 12 -2.20 2.21 -10.56
CA ASN A 12 -3.06 1.90 -9.43
C ASN A 12 -4.18 0.96 -9.90
N ASP A 13 -3.89 -0.34 -9.89
CA ASP A 13 -4.85 -1.41 -10.19
C ASP A 13 -5.25 -2.07 -8.86
N ILE A 14 -6.35 -1.58 -8.28
CA ILE A 14 -6.83 -1.94 -6.94
C ILE A 14 -8.35 -2.12 -6.99
N GLN A 15 -8.84 -3.14 -6.28
CA GLN A 15 -10.25 -3.29 -5.97
C GLN A 15 -10.53 -2.81 -4.55
N ALA A 16 -11.29 -1.72 -4.42
CA ALA A 16 -11.66 -1.14 -3.14
C ALA A 16 -13.11 -1.51 -2.75
N ARG A 17 -13.32 -1.83 -1.48
CA ARG A 17 -14.64 -2.00 -0.87
C ARG A 17 -14.80 -1.01 0.27
N PHE A 18 -15.91 -0.28 0.26
CA PHE A 18 -16.22 0.71 1.27
C PHE A 18 -17.51 0.34 2.00
N VAL A 19 -17.55 0.61 3.29
CA VAL A 19 -18.79 0.64 4.08
C VAL A 19 -19.01 2.08 4.53
N PHE A 20 -20.21 2.60 4.28
CA PHE A 20 -20.60 3.95 4.65
C PHE A 20 -21.66 3.93 5.75
N ARG A 21 -21.54 4.83 6.73
CA ARG A 21 -22.54 5.10 7.78
C ARG A 21 -22.62 6.61 8.00
N ASP A 22 -23.82 7.17 8.04
CA ASP A 22 -24.06 8.60 8.21
C ASP A 22 -23.27 9.49 7.22
N GLY A 23 -23.16 9.04 5.97
CA GLY A 23 -22.40 9.72 4.92
C GLY A 23 -20.88 9.69 5.09
N LYS A 24 -20.35 8.94 6.07
CA LYS A 24 -18.91 8.77 6.33
C LYS A 24 -18.45 7.37 5.97
N ILE A 25 -17.21 7.23 5.52
CA ILE A 25 -16.56 5.94 5.35
C ILE A 25 -16.25 5.39 6.74
N CYS A 26 -16.85 4.25 7.11
CA CYS A 26 -16.55 3.56 8.36
C CYS A 26 -15.57 2.40 8.17
N GLU A 27 -15.55 1.77 7.00
CA GLU A 27 -14.60 0.71 6.65
C GLU A 27 -14.12 0.88 5.21
N HIS A 28 -12.84 0.58 4.98
CA HIS A 28 -12.22 0.60 3.65
C HIS A 28 -11.26 -0.58 3.53
N HIS A 29 -11.53 -1.47 2.57
CA HIS A 29 -10.72 -2.66 2.28
C HIS A 29 -10.22 -2.61 0.84
N ASP A 30 -8.90 -2.58 0.69
CA ASP A 30 -8.23 -2.64 -0.60
C ASP A 30 -7.68 -4.05 -0.87
N SER A 31 -7.98 -4.59 -2.05
CA SER A 31 -7.43 -5.84 -2.56
C SER A 31 -6.63 -5.58 -3.83
N PHE A 32 -5.38 -6.02 -3.84
CA PHE A 32 -4.49 -5.87 -4.98
C PHE A 32 -3.38 -6.93 -4.95
N ASN A 33 -2.71 -7.11 -6.09
CA ASN A 33 -1.59 -8.03 -6.20
C ASN A 33 -0.28 -7.35 -5.74
N LEU A 34 0.17 -7.71 -4.54
CA LEU A 34 1.35 -7.11 -3.91
C LEU A 34 2.63 -7.29 -4.74
N TRP A 35 2.82 -8.43 -5.40
CA TRP A 35 4.01 -8.65 -6.23
C TRP A 35 4.02 -7.77 -7.48
N LYS A 36 2.89 -7.69 -8.20
CA LYS A 36 2.75 -6.79 -9.37
C LYS A 36 2.97 -5.33 -8.98
N TRP A 37 2.46 -4.92 -7.82
CA TRP A 37 2.71 -3.59 -7.27
C TRP A 37 4.18 -3.40 -6.91
N SER A 38 4.78 -4.34 -6.17
CA SER A 38 6.17 -4.27 -5.71
C SER A 38 7.15 -4.17 -6.87
N ARG A 39 6.92 -4.92 -7.95
CA ARG A 39 7.70 -4.82 -9.19
C ARG A 39 7.69 -3.42 -9.80
N GLN A 40 6.55 -2.73 -9.79
CA GLN A 40 6.43 -1.36 -10.31
C GLN A 40 7.04 -0.35 -9.34
N ALA A 41 6.73 -0.47 -8.04
CA ALA A 41 7.16 0.49 -7.03
C ALA A 41 8.67 0.40 -6.74
N LEU A 42 9.22 -0.80 -6.59
CA LEU A 42 10.60 -1.04 -6.14
C LEU A 42 11.56 -1.47 -7.27
N GLY A 43 11.07 -1.59 -8.50
CA GLY A 43 11.86 -2.00 -9.66
C GLY A 43 12.47 -3.40 -9.49
N PHE A 44 13.77 -3.54 -9.77
CA PHE A 44 14.48 -4.82 -9.72
C PHE A 44 14.40 -5.52 -8.36
N LYS A 45 14.49 -4.76 -7.25
CA LYS A 45 14.32 -5.32 -5.89
C LYS A 45 12.92 -5.88 -5.68
N GLY A 46 11.89 -5.21 -6.21
CA GLY A 46 10.51 -5.67 -6.15
C GLY A 46 10.23 -6.89 -7.02
N LEU A 47 10.89 -6.99 -8.18
CA LEU A 47 10.82 -8.18 -9.02
C LEU A 47 11.38 -9.41 -8.29
N LEU A 48 12.56 -9.27 -7.68
CA LEU A 48 13.27 -10.37 -7.03
C LEU A 48 12.69 -10.76 -5.67
N LEU A 49 12.22 -9.78 -4.88
CA LEU A 49 11.85 -10.01 -3.48
C LEU A 49 10.37 -9.76 -3.19
N GLY A 50 9.59 -9.22 -4.13
CA GLY A 50 8.19 -8.83 -3.90
C GLY A 50 7.24 -9.99 -3.58
N TRP A 51 7.65 -11.22 -3.85
CA TRP A 51 6.91 -12.44 -3.50
C TRP A 51 7.24 -12.95 -2.08
N THR A 52 8.28 -12.40 -1.44
CA THR A 52 8.73 -12.85 -0.12
C THR A 52 7.88 -12.24 1.00
N PRO A 53 7.71 -12.95 2.13
CA PRO A 53 7.04 -12.40 3.31
C PRO A 53 7.73 -11.14 3.87
N LEU A 54 9.03 -10.97 3.62
CA LEU A 54 9.81 -9.82 4.08
C LEU A 54 9.25 -8.51 3.52
N VAL A 55 8.96 -8.45 2.22
CA VAL A 55 8.41 -7.24 1.59
C VAL A 55 7.00 -6.97 2.10
N SER A 56 6.15 -8.01 2.21
CA SER A 56 4.81 -7.85 2.78
C SER A 56 4.84 -7.32 4.22
N ASN A 57 5.73 -7.86 5.06
CA ASN A 57 5.86 -7.44 6.45
C ASN A 57 6.42 -6.02 6.57
N ALA A 58 7.39 -5.65 5.73
CA ALA A 58 7.93 -4.29 5.69
C ALA A 58 6.87 -3.26 5.26
N VAL A 59 6.07 -3.58 4.22
CA VAL A 59 4.96 -2.73 3.77
C VAL A 59 3.93 -2.56 4.88
N ARG A 60 3.55 -3.64 5.58
CA ARG A 60 2.63 -3.58 6.73
C ARG A 60 3.18 -2.73 7.88
N ALA A 61 4.45 -2.91 8.23
CA ALA A 61 5.09 -2.13 9.29
C ALA A 61 5.14 -0.63 8.96
N GLN A 62 5.47 -0.29 7.71
CA GLN A 62 5.49 1.10 7.25
C GLN A 62 4.08 1.72 7.27
N ALA A 63 3.06 0.98 6.82
CA ALA A 63 1.67 1.43 6.87
C ALA A 63 1.21 1.67 8.32
N LEU A 64 1.52 0.75 9.24
CA LEU A 64 1.18 0.89 10.65
C LEU A 64 1.89 2.10 11.29
N LYS A 65 3.16 2.36 10.93
CA LYS A 65 3.89 3.55 11.39
C LYS A 65 3.21 4.84 10.94
N GLY A 66 2.81 4.93 9.67
CA GLY A 66 2.07 6.07 9.14
C GLY A 66 0.72 6.28 9.83
N LEU A 67 -0.01 5.19 10.08
CA LEU A 67 -1.28 5.23 10.82
C LEU A 67 -1.09 5.76 12.23
N LYS A 68 -0.10 5.25 12.98
CA LYS A 68 0.22 5.72 14.33
C LYS A 68 0.58 7.21 14.35
N ALA A 69 1.37 7.67 13.39
CA ALA A 69 1.75 9.08 13.28
C ALA A 69 0.53 9.98 13.04
N PHE A 70 -0.35 9.58 12.12
CA PHE A 70 -1.60 10.30 11.86
C PHE A 70 -2.51 10.37 13.11
N GLN A 71 -2.66 9.25 13.81
CA GLN A 71 -3.43 9.16 15.05
C GLN A 71 -2.86 10.04 16.17
N ALA A 72 -1.54 10.16 16.28
CA ALA A 72 -0.89 11.01 17.29
C ALA A 72 -0.94 12.52 16.96
N SER A 73 -1.12 12.88 15.69
CA SER A 73 -1.22 14.27 15.23
C SER A 73 -2.63 14.87 15.31
N ARG A 74 -3.62 14.09 15.78
CA ARG A 74 -5.01 14.50 15.99
C ARG A 74 -5.33 14.52 17.48
#